data_AF-A0A9E6CW39-F1
#
_entry.id   AF-A0A9E6CW39-F1
#
_cell.length_a   1.000
_cell.length_b   1.000
_cell.length_c   1.000
_cell.angle_alpha   90.00
_cell.angle_beta   90.00
_cell.angle_gamma   90.00
#
_symmetry.space_group_name_H-M   'P 1'
#
loop_
_entity.id
_entity.type
_entity.pdbx_description
1 polymer ?
#
loop_
_entity_poly.entity_id
_entity_poly.type
_entity_poly.pdbx_seq_one_letter_code
_entity_poly.pdbx_strand_id
1 'polypeptide(L)' 'LKAKGNPGALGTQTQKNLFWNGLHVKFTGDTGCVAPPFISEKSHIDEMIDKLRQTFEAI' A
#
# COMPACT_ATOMS: atom_id res chain seq x y z
N LEU A 1 7.01 8.30 7.27
CA LEU A 1 5.93 7.80 8.16
C LEU A 1 6.54 7.37 9.48
N LYS A 2 5.98 7.78 10.63
CA LYS A 2 6.40 7.32 11.97
C LYS A 2 5.38 6.32 12.49
N ALA A 3 5.80 5.37 13.33
CA ALA A 3 4.90 4.45 14.00
C ALA A 3 3.79 5.22 14.75
N LYS A 4 2.53 4.79 14.60
CA LYS A 4 1.36 5.37 15.28
C LYS A 4 0.69 4.29 16.12
N GLY A 5 0.65 4.48 17.45
CA GLY A 5 -0.03 3.55 18.36
C GLY A 5 0.67 2.19 18.49
N ASN A 6 -0.13 1.12 18.53
CA ASN A 6 0.36 -0.25 18.69
C ASN A 6 1.07 -0.76 17.42
N PRO A 7 2.00 -1.72 17.54
CA PRO A 7 2.66 -2.34 16.37
C PRO A 7 1.65 -2.82 15.32
N GLY A 8 1.84 -2.45 14.06
CA GLY A 8 0.95 -2.85 12.96
C GLY A 8 -0.34 -2.05 12.83
N ALA A 9 -0.61 -1.09 13.73
CA ALA A 9 -1.79 -0.23 13.62
C ALA A 9 -1.72 0.67 12.38
N LEU A 10 -0.54 1.25 12.11
CA LEU A 10 -0.34 2.06 10.91
C LEU A 10 -0.45 1.23 9.64
N GLY A 11 0.19 0.05 9.59
CA GLY A 11 0.12 -0.86 8.46
C GLY A 11 -1.29 -1.33 8.16
N THR A 12 -2.07 -1.66 9.19
CA THR A 12 -3.49 -2.05 9.04
C THR A 12 -4.34 -0.90 8.48
N GLN A 13 -4.15 0.32 8.98
CA GLN A 13 -4.85 1.49 8.43
C GLN A 13 -4.44 1.77 6.99
N THR A 14 -3.14 1.69 6.70
CA THR A 14 -2.59 1.91 5.36
C THR A 14 -3.12 0.87 4.38
N GLN A 15 -3.18 -0.40 4.77
CA GLN A 15 -3.76 -1.47 3.96
C GLN A 15 -5.23 -1.18 3.62
N LYS A 16 -6.03 -0.73 4.59
CA LYS A 16 -7.43 -0.34 4.35
C LYS A 16 -7.53 0.83 3.39
N ASN A 17 -6.71 1.86 3.57
CA ASN A 17 -6.72 3.04 2.69
C ASN A 17 -6.33 2.66 1.25
N LEU A 18 -5.31 1.84 1.07
CA LEU A 18 -4.90 1.33 -0.25
C LEU A 18 -6.01 0.51 -0.90
N PHE A 19 -6.67 -0.36 -0.13
CA PHE A 19 -7.79 -1.17 -0.64
C PHE A 19 -8.92 -0.28 -1.19
N TRP A 20 -9.30 0.76 -0.45
CA TRP A 20 -10.31 1.72 -0.92
C TRP A 20 -9.82 2.62 -2.06
N ASN A 21 -8.50 2.84 -2.17
CA ASN A 21 -7.88 3.47 -3.35
C ASN A 21 -7.68 2.49 -4.52
N GLY A 22 -8.28 1.29 -4.47
CA GLY A 22 -8.24 0.32 -5.55
C GLY A 22 -6.89 -0.40 -5.72
N LEU A 23 -6.10 -0.53 -4.65
CA LEU A 23 -4.88 -1.34 -4.63
C LEU A 23 -4.86 -2.28 -3.41
N HIS A 24 -4.93 -3.58 -3.64
CA HIS A 24 -4.78 -4.57 -2.57
C HIS A 24 -3.30 -4.93 -2.37
N VAL A 25 -2.78 -4.67 -1.17
CA VAL A 25 -1.39 -4.97 -0.80
C VAL A 25 -1.38 -5.78 0.49
N LYS A 26 -0.53 -6.81 0.53
CA LYS A 26 -0.34 -7.61 1.74
C LYS A 26 0.56 -6.86 2.72
N PHE A 27 0.13 -6.78 3.98
CA PHE A 27 0.92 -6.21 5.08
C PHE A 27 1.30 -7.27 6.12
N THR A 28 2.47 -7.11 6.73
CA THR A 28 2.87 -7.79 7.97
C THR A 28 3.38 -6.72 8.93
N GLY A 29 2.62 -6.45 9.99
CA GLY A 29 2.85 -5.26 10.81
C GLY A 29 2.76 -4.01 9.96
N ASP A 30 3.77 -3.15 10.05
CA ASP A 30 3.84 -1.88 9.30
C ASP A 30 4.57 -2.00 7.94
N THR A 31 4.88 -3.23 7.50
CA THR A 31 5.58 -3.50 6.23
C THR A 31 4.63 -4.07 5.18
N GLY A 32 4.49 -3.36 4.06
CA GLY A 32 3.76 -3.80 2.88
C GLY A 32 4.66 -4.55 1.88
N CYS A 33 4.12 -5.59 1.25
CA CYS A 33 4.78 -6.31 0.14
C CYS A 33 3.95 -6.15 -1.13
N VAL A 34 4.57 -5.59 -2.18
CA VAL A 34 3.97 -5.42 -3.50
C VAL A 34 4.55 -6.48 -4.42
N ALA A 35 3.70 -7.41 -4.88
CA ALA A 35 4.08 -8.49 -5.78
C ALA A 35 3.09 -8.53 -6.95
N PRO A 36 3.37 -7.79 -8.05
CA PRO A 36 2.51 -7.77 -9.22
C PRO A 36 2.45 -9.14 -9.92
N PRO A 37 1.34 -9.47 -10.61
CA PRO A 37 1.28 -10.64 -11.48
C PRO A 37 2.38 -10.61 -12.57
N PHE A 38 2.88 -11.77 -13.01
CA PHE A 38 3.91 -11.83 -14.05
C PHE A 38 3.50 -11.26 -15.42
N ILE A 39 2.19 -11.12 -15.66
CA ILE A 39 1.64 -10.48 -16.87
C ILE A 39 1.65 -8.94 -16.79
N SER A 40 2.07 -8.35 -15.67
CA SER A 40 1.98 -6.90 -15.46
C SER A 40 2.95 -6.16 -16.36
N GLU A 41 2.40 -5.33 -17.24
CA GLU A 41 3.16 -4.33 -17.99
C GLU A 41 3.57 -3.12 -17.13
N LYS A 42 4.51 -2.31 -17.65
CA LYS A 42 5.00 -1.09 -17.00
C LYS A 42 3.88 -0.14 -16.58
N SER A 43 2.86 0.03 -17.42
CA SER A 43 1.69 0.89 -17.15
C SER A 43 0.95 0.48 -15.87
N HIS A 44 0.77 -0.83 -15.64
CA HIS A 44 0.16 -1.34 -14.41
C HIS A 44 1.04 -1.03 -13.20
N ILE A 45 2.37 -1.16 -13.33
CA ILE A 45 3.30 -0.84 -12.25
C ILE A 45 3.24 0.66 -11.92
N ASP A 46 3.21 1.53 -12.94
CA ASP A 46 3.08 2.97 -12.75
C ASP A 46 1.78 3.30 -11.98
N GLU A 47 0.63 2.69 -12.35
CA GLU A 47 -0.64 2.87 -11.64
C GLU A 47 -0.56 2.41 -10.17
N MET A 48 0.05 1.25 -9.90
CA MET A 48 0.25 0.75 -8.53
C MET A 48 1.09 1.72 -7.68
N ILE A 49 2.17 2.27 -8.25
CA ILE A 49 3.04 3.23 -7.56
C ILE A 49 2.32 4.56 -7.33
N ASP A 50 1.52 5.03 -8.27
CA ASP A 50 0.75 6.26 -8.10
C ASP A 50 -0.30 6.13 -7.00
N LYS A 51 -1.00 4.99 -6.93
CA LYS A 51 -1.92 4.69 -5.81
C LYS A 51 -1.21 4.63 -4.46
N LEU A 52 0.01 4.08 -4.41
CA LEU A 52 0.84 4.07 -3.21
C LEU A 52 1.21 5.50 -2.77
N ARG A 53 1.70 6.33 -3.70
CA ARG A 53 2.06 7.74 -3.42
C ARG A 53 0.88 8.53 -2.89
N GLN A 54 -0.25 8.51 -3.61
CA GLN A 54 -1.47 9.20 -3.22
C GLN A 54 -1.92 8.81 -1.80
N THR A 55 -1.85 7.51 -1.50
CA THR A 55 -2.24 7.02 -0.17
C THR A 55 -1.25 7.46 0.90
N PHE A 56 0.06 7.39 0.65
CA PHE A 56 1.08 7.75 1.64
C PHE A 56 1.16 9.25 1.91
N GLU A 57 0.88 10.09 0.91
CA GLU A 57 0.81 11.55 1.08
C GLU A 57 -0.39 11.98 1.93
N ALA A 58 -1.45 11.17 2.00
CA ALA A 58 -2.65 11.45 2.76
C ALA A 58 -2.62 10.97 4.24
N ILE A 59 -1.55 10.31 4.70
CA ILE A 59 -1.45 9.67 6.04
C ILE A 59 -0.38 10.31 6.93
#